data_AF-A0A2R6HW90-F1
#
_entry.id   AF-A0A2R6HW90-F1
#
_cell.length_a   1.000
_cell.length_b   1.000
_cell.length_c   1.000
_cell.angle_alpha   90.00
_cell.angle_beta   90.00
_cell.angle_gamma   90.00
#
_symmetry.space_group_name_H-M   'P 1'
#
loop_
_entity.id
_entity.type
_entity.pdbx_description
1 polymer ?
#
loop_
_entity_poly.entity_id
_entity_poly.type
_entity_poly.pdbx_seq_one_letter_code
_entity_poly.pdbx_strand_id
1 'polypeptide(L)'
;MGLADRAGRARPLADPPQRADQHCPQEDGAAGVDPVAEEVAFRLDRLESEDYRAWIAVDGGRTDGPIAAVGADLAGFVTTGVESSPAVFDTPDRLVVGDLYAREPYRGTGLAADLLDRAARRARTAGCAELALDVDIGNDRALAFYEKCGFETVRRRMSVPVEALEL
;
A
#
# COMPACT_ATOMS: atom_id res chain seq x y z
N MET A 1 -40.34 -15.64 -0.21
CA MET A 1 -39.26 -16.30 0.55
C MET A 1 -37.98 -16.12 -0.26
N GLY A 2 -37.15 -15.10 -0.06
CA GLY A 2 -36.52 -14.66 1.19
C GLY A 2 -35.02 -14.96 1.10
N LEU A 3 -34.33 -14.32 0.15
CA LEU A 3 -32.87 -14.45 -0.03
C LEU A 3 -32.23 -13.49 0.98
N ALA A 4 -31.94 -14.01 2.17
CA ALA A 4 -31.29 -13.26 3.23
C ALA A 4 -29.82 -13.01 2.84
N ASP A 5 -29.58 -11.76 2.46
CA ASP A 5 -28.46 -10.92 2.88
C ASP A 5 -27.49 -11.61 3.85
N ARG A 6 -26.35 -12.03 3.32
CA ARG A 6 -25.14 -12.32 4.09
C ARG A 6 -24.01 -11.46 3.54
N ALA A 7 -24.15 -10.15 3.71
CA ALA A 7 -22.99 -9.27 3.83
C ALA A 7 -22.15 -9.78 5.01
N GLY A 8 -21.15 -10.63 4.72
CA GLY A 8 -20.12 -10.98 5.66
C GLY A 8 -19.43 -9.68 6.06
N ARG A 9 -19.69 -9.20 7.27
CA ARG A 9 -19.02 -8.02 7.82
C ARG A 9 -17.52 -8.24 7.68
N ALA A 10 -16.87 -7.41 6.87
CA ALA A 10 -15.41 -7.35 6.81
C ALA A 10 -14.94 -7.15 8.26
N ARG A 11 -14.23 -8.14 8.79
CA ARG A 11 -13.66 -8.03 10.13
C ARG A 11 -12.62 -6.90 10.04
N PRO A 12 -12.70 -5.86 10.89
CA PRO A 12 -11.76 -4.76 10.81
C PRO A 12 -10.33 -5.32 10.89
N LEU A 13 -9.48 -4.86 9.98
CA LEU A 13 -8.07 -5.24 9.93
C LEU A 13 -7.45 -4.80 11.27
N ALA A 14 -6.97 -5.76 12.07
CA ALA A 14 -6.49 -5.51 13.43
C ALA A 14 -5.25 -4.61 13.50
N ASP A 15 -4.67 -4.27 12.35
CA ASP A 15 -3.58 -3.32 12.20
C ASP A 15 -3.73 -2.67 10.82
N PRO A 16 -4.06 -1.36 10.72
CA PRO A 16 -4.24 -0.70 9.43
C PRO A 16 -2.96 -0.77 8.58
N PRO A 17 -3.08 -0.76 7.24
CA PRO A 17 -1.91 -0.76 6.39
C PRO A 17 -1.03 0.45 6.70
N GLN A 18 0.28 0.23 6.73
CA GLN A 18 1.25 1.30 6.86
C GLN A 18 1.27 2.04 5.51
N ARG A 19 0.45 3.07 5.37
CA ARG A 19 0.45 3.94 4.20
C ARG A 19 1.82 4.60 4.09
N ALA A 20 2.47 4.48 2.95
CA ALA A 20 3.72 5.18 2.67
C ALA A 20 3.52 6.71 2.64
N ASP A 21 2.31 7.15 2.29
CA ASP A 21 2.06 8.46 1.68
C ASP A 21 1.12 9.39 2.46
N GLN A 22 0.66 9.03 3.66
CA GLN A 22 -0.33 9.86 4.38
C GLN A 22 0.05 10.17 5.82
N HIS A 23 0.21 11.47 6.07
CA HIS A 23 -0.04 12.12 7.34
C HIS A 23 -1.21 11.41 8.05
N CYS A 24 -0.94 10.79 9.20
CA CYS A 24 -1.97 10.24 10.07
C CYS A 24 -3.04 11.34 10.27
N PRO A 25 -4.27 11.19 9.76
CA PRO A 25 -5.32 12.12 10.10
C PRO A 25 -5.49 12.04 11.62
N GLN A 26 -5.38 13.16 12.32
CA GLN A 26 -5.83 13.22 13.70
C GLN A 26 -7.31 12.81 13.69
N GLU A 27 -7.68 11.84 14.53
CA GLU A 27 -9.04 11.32 14.63
C GLU A 27 -10.00 12.39 15.16
N ASP A 28 -10.38 13.33 14.31
CA ASP A 28 -11.50 14.22 14.55
C ASP A 28 -12.75 13.54 13.97
N GLY A 29 -13.57 13.03 14.88
CA GLY A 29 -14.74 12.21 14.59
C GLY A 29 -15.69 12.85 13.58
N ALA A 30 -15.62 12.40 12.33
CA ALA A 30 -16.68 12.59 11.35
C ALA A 30 -17.61 11.38 11.37
N ALA A 31 -18.75 11.54 12.03
CA ALA A 31 -19.81 10.54 12.05
C ALA A 31 -20.49 10.43 10.66
N GLY A 32 -20.58 9.21 10.11
CA GLY A 32 -21.57 8.87 9.07
C GLY A 32 -21.08 8.08 7.87
N VAL A 33 -19.78 7.84 7.73
CA VAL A 33 -19.20 7.12 6.60
C VAL A 33 -18.64 5.78 7.08
N ASP A 34 -18.90 4.68 6.35
CA ASP A 34 -18.15 3.44 6.57
C ASP A 34 -16.74 3.64 5.97
N PRO A 35 -15.70 3.81 6.82
CA PRO A 35 -14.36 4.11 6.34
C PRO A 35 -13.81 2.97 5.47
N VAL A 36 -14.28 1.74 5.66
CA VAL A 36 -13.88 0.59 4.83
C VAL A 36 -14.50 0.70 3.44
N ALA A 37 -15.77 1.09 3.34
CA ALA A 37 -16.46 1.21 2.07
C ALA A 37 -15.88 2.35 1.20
N GLU A 38 -15.59 3.51 1.79
CA GLU A 38 -14.92 4.61 1.08
C GLU A 38 -13.48 4.26 0.69
N GLU A 39 -12.73 3.61 1.58
CA GLU A 39 -11.38 3.14 1.27
C GLU A 39 -11.39 2.12 0.11
N VAL A 40 -12.37 1.21 0.10
CA VAL A 40 -12.56 0.24 -0.98
C VAL A 40 -12.91 0.96 -2.28
N ALA A 41 -13.83 1.90 -2.28
CA ALA A 41 -14.20 2.68 -3.47
C ALA A 41 -13.01 3.48 -4.02
N PHE A 42 -12.25 4.15 -3.15
CA PHE A 42 -11.03 4.88 -3.50
C PHE A 42 -9.98 3.95 -4.13
N ARG A 43 -9.77 2.75 -3.56
CA ARG A 43 -8.83 1.78 -4.11
C ARG A 43 -9.32 1.15 -5.43
N LEU A 44 -10.63 0.98 -5.61
CA LEU A 44 -11.22 0.46 -6.85
C LEU A 44 -10.98 1.41 -8.03
N ASP A 45 -11.22 2.71 -7.84
CA ASP A 45 -10.94 3.73 -8.86
C ASP A 45 -9.47 3.68 -9.32
N ARG A 46 -8.54 3.53 -8.36
CA ARG A 46 -7.11 3.43 -8.68
C ARG A 46 -6.75 2.14 -9.43
N LEU A 47 -7.44 1.02 -9.15
CA LEU A 47 -7.28 -0.27 -9.86
C LEU A 47 -7.75 -0.25 -11.31
N GLU A 48 -8.56 0.74 -11.71
CA GLU A 48 -8.99 0.91 -13.10
C GLU A 48 -7.87 1.48 -13.99
N SER A 49 -6.80 2.03 -13.39
CA SER A 49 -5.60 2.44 -14.13
C SER A 49 -4.69 1.27 -14.49
N GLU A 50 -4.12 1.28 -15.70
CA GLU A 50 -3.14 0.28 -16.13
C GLU A 50 -1.82 0.39 -15.32
N ASP A 51 -1.53 1.60 -14.84
CA ASP A 51 -0.31 1.93 -14.10
C ASP A 51 -0.36 1.52 -12.64
N TYR A 52 -1.54 1.16 -12.12
CA TYR A 52 -1.68 0.66 -10.75
C TYR A 52 -1.90 -0.86 -10.70
N ARG A 53 -1.23 -1.51 -9.75
CA ARG A 53 -1.45 -2.94 -9.44
C ARG A 53 -1.34 -3.17 -7.95
N ALA A 54 -2.18 -4.06 -7.46
CA ALA A 54 -2.07 -4.64 -6.13
C ALA A 54 -1.78 -6.14 -6.25
N TRP A 55 -0.86 -6.66 -5.43
CA TRP A 55 -0.71 -8.09 -5.20
C TRP A 55 -1.13 -8.42 -3.78
N ILE A 56 -1.89 -9.50 -3.66
CA ILE A 56 -2.43 -9.97 -2.39
C ILE A 56 -1.78 -11.32 -2.09
N ALA A 57 -1.21 -11.44 -0.90
CA ALA A 57 -0.75 -12.69 -0.34
C ALA A 57 -1.85 -13.29 0.53
N VAL A 58 -2.13 -14.56 0.29
CA VAL A 58 -3.13 -15.34 1.01
C VAL A 58 -2.49 -16.59 1.58
N ASP A 59 -2.94 -17.00 2.76
CA ASP A 59 -2.63 -18.32 3.33
C ASP A 59 -3.86 -19.23 3.20
N GLY A 60 -3.63 -20.43 2.69
CA GLY A 60 -4.67 -21.37 2.30
C GLY A 60 -5.48 -20.96 1.06
N GLY A 61 -6.22 -21.91 0.49
CA GLY A 61 -7.09 -21.71 -0.66
C GLY A 61 -6.50 -22.13 -2.01
N ARG A 62 -7.38 -22.41 -3.00
CA ARG A 62 -6.99 -22.59 -4.40
C ARG A 62 -6.66 -21.22 -5.00
N THR A 63 -5.56 -21.15 -5.75
CA THR A 63 -5.22 -19.97 -6.58
C THR A 63 -6.12 -19.81 -7.81
N ASP A 64 -6.98 -20.80 -8.07
CA ASP A 64 -7.76 -20.89 -9.29
C ASP A 64 -9.24 -20.62 -8.95
N GLY A 65 -9.71 -19.39 -9.19
CA GLY A 65 -11.08 -18.97 -8.98
C GLY A 65 -11.23 -17.53 -8.48
N PRO A 66 -12.45 -16.97 -8.47
CA PRO A 66 -12.70 -15.64 -7.92
C PRO A 66 -12.38 -15.59 -6.42
N ILE A 67 -11.75 -14.51 -5.95
CA ILE A 67 -11.35 -14.30 -4.55
C ILE A 67 -12.47 -14.61 -3.55
N ALA A 68 -13.71 -14.28 -3.88
CA ALA A 68 -14.88 -14.53 -3.03
C ALA A 68 -15.16 -16.02 -2.78
N ALA A 69 -14.65 -16.92 -3.62
CA ALA A 69 -14.78 -18.38 -3.49
C ALA A 69 -13.58 -19.03 -2.78
N VAL A 70 -12.52 -18.26 -2.53
CA VAL A 70 -11.31 -18.77 -1.88
C VAL A 70 -11.49 -18.60 -0.36
N GLY A 71 -11.60 -19.72 0.37
CA GLY A 71 -11.51 -19.74 1.83
C GLY A 71 -10.09 -19.48 2.32
N ALA A 72 -9.51 -18.37 1.86
CA ALA A 72 -8.15 -17.93 2.12
C ALA A 72 -8.13 -16.88 3.24
N ASP A 73 -7.13 -16.95 4.09
CA ASP A 73 -6.82 -15.89 5.04
C ASP A 73 -5.90 -14.86 4.38
N LEU A 74 -6.25 -13.57 4.48
CA LEU A 74 -5.35 -12.50 4.05
C LEU A 74 -4.07 -12.54 4.91
N ALA A 75 -2.93 -12.72 4.24
CA ALA A 75 -1.60 -12.72 4.85
C ALA A 75 -0.92 -11.35 4.70
N GLY A 76 -1.11 -10.68 3.56
CA GLY A 76 -0.51 -9.38 3.29
C GLY A 76 -0.82 -8.86 1.90
N PHE A 77 -0.34 -7.67 1.57
CA PHE A 77 -0.46 -7.11 0.22
C PHE A 77 0.60 -6.03 -0.04
N VAL A 78 0.81 -5.75 -1.33
CA VAL A 78 1.58 -4.58 -1.79
C VAL A 78 0.87 -3.90 -2.94
N THR A 79 0.85 -2.57 -2.93
CA THR A 79 0.30 -1.76 -4.01
C THR A 79 1.40 -0.96 -4.70
N THR A 80 1.30 -0.81 -6.02
CA THR A 80 2.34 -0.17 -6.82
C THR A 80 1.75 0.66 -7.95
N GLY A 81 2.36 1.81 -8.22
CA GLY A 81 2.07 2.70 -9.33
C GLY A 81 3.31 2.97 -10.17
N VAL A 82 3.17 3.11 -11.49
CA VAL A 82 4.24 3.71 -12.31
C VAL A 82 4.11 5.23 -12.20
N GLU A 83 5.20 5.89 -11.86
CA GLU A 83 5.30 7.34 -11.91
C GLU A 83 6.25 7.71 -13.05
N SER A 84 5.68 8.22 -14.14
CA SER A 84 6.46 8.65 -15.29
C SER A 84 7.01 10.06 -15.10
N SER A 85 8.29 10.22 -15.42
CA SER A 85 8.92 11.53 -15.41
C SER A 85 8.53 12.30 -16.69
N PRO A 86 8.16 13.60 -16.59
CA PRO A 86 8.00 14.41 -17.80
C PRO A 86 9.29 14.41 -18.60
N ALA A 87 9.22 14.19 -19.92
CA ALA A 87 10.39 14.03 -20.80
C ALA A 87 11.40 15.20 -20.79
N VAL A 88 11.02 16.36 -20.23
CA VAL A 88 11.90 17.53 -20.02
C VAL A 88 12.94 17.27 -18.93
N PHE A 89 12.62 16.41 -17.96
CA PHE A 89 13.54 15.95 -16.94
C PHE A 89 14.05 14.58 -17.40
N ASP A 90 15.34 14.50 -17.75
CA ASP A 90 16.06 13.28 -18.17
C ASP A 90 16.24 12.30 -17.00
N THR A 91 15.15 12.06 -16.27
CA THR A 91 15.07 11.18 -15.10
C THR A 91 14.26 9.97 -15.53
N PRO A 92 14.75 8.74 -15.29
CA PRO A 92 14.01 7.54 -15.65
C PRO A 92 12.73 7.40 -14.84
N ASP A 93 11.75 6.70 -15.41
CA ASP A 93 10.51 6.34 -14.73
C ASP A 93 10.79 5.47 -13.49
N ARG A 94 9.94 5.63 -12.48
CA ARG A 94 10.02 4.86 -11.24
C ARG A 94 8.75 4.09 -10.98
N LEU A 95 8.89 2.99 -10.25
CA LEU A 95 7.75 2.29 -9.68
C LEU A 95 7.64 2.64 -8.21
N VAL A 96 6.52 3.27 -7.83
CA VAL A 96 6.23 3.68 -6.46
C VAL A 96 5.48 2.58 -5.74
N VAL A 97 5.99 2.13 -4.59
CA VAL A 97 5.25 1.29 -3.64
C VAL A 97 4.40 2.21 -2.77
N GLY A 98 3.08 2.03 -2.81
CA GLY A 98 2.13 2.85 -2.04
C GLY A 98 1.82 2.28 -0.66
N ASP A 99 1.35 1.05 -0.61
CA ASP A 99 1.08 0.34 0.64
C ASP A 99 1.87 -0.97 0.64
N LEU A 100 2.51 -1.29 1.76
CA LEU A 100 3.07 -2.61 2.02
C LEU A 100 2.59 -3.08 3.39
N TYR A 101 1.86 -4.17 3.41
CA TYR A 101 1.26 -4.70 4.62
C TYR A 101 1.50 -6.20 4.76
N ALA A 102 1.90 -6.60 5.97
CA ALA A 102 1.93 -7.98 6.41
C ALA A 102 1.17 -8.10 7.73
N ARG A 103 0.20 -9.01 7.76
CA ARG A 103 -0.60 -9.30 8.96
C ARG A 103 0.31 -9.92 10.03
N GLU A 104 0.03 -9.61 11.29
CA GLU A 104 0.89 -9.95 12.45
C GLU A 104 1.45 -11.39 12.44
N PRO A 105 0.66 -12.45 12.21
CA PRO A 105 1.17 -13.82 12.21
C PRO A 105 2.21 -14.13 11.12
N TYR A 106 2.25 -13.31 10.07
CA TYR A 106 3.17 -13.45 8.93
C TYR A 106 4.31 -12.44 8.98
N ARG A 107 4.47 -11.70 10.09
CA ARG A 107 5.64 -10.84 10.28
C ARG A 107 6.86 -11.67 10.63
N GLY A 108 8.01 -11.28 10.09
CA GLY A 108 9.28 -12.01 10.31
C GLY A 108 9.41 -13.32 9.52
N THR A 109 8.42 -13.68 8.69
CA THR A 109 8.48 -14.89 7.83
C THR A 109 9.17 -14.66 6.49
N GLY A 110 9.45 -13.41 6.12
CA GLY A 110 9.93 -13.01 4.79
C GLY A 110 8.84 -12.48 3.86
N LEU A 111 7.55 -12.56 4.22
CA LEU A 111 6.43 -12.17 3.37
C LEU A 111 6.57 -10.74 2.79
N ALA A 112 6.97 -9.76 3.60
CA ALA A 112 7.15 -8.38 3.14
C ALA A 112 8.26 -8.27 2.07
N ALA A 113 9.33 -9.05 2.20
CA ALA A 113 10.41 -9.09 1.21
C ALA A 113 9.94 -9.74 -0.10
N ASP A 114 9.15 -10.81 -0.03
CA ASP A 114 8.59 -11.46 -1.21
C ASP A 114 7.63 -10.54 -1.98
N LEU A 115 6.81 -9.78 -1.25
CA LEU A 115 5.93 -8.76 -1.82
C LEU A 115 6.75 -7.64 -2.48
N LEU A 116 7.80 -7.16 -1.83
CA LEU A 116 8.68 -6.13 -2.38
C LEU A 116 9.44 -6.61 -3.62
N ASP A 117 9.87 -7.87 -3.65
CA ASP A 117 10.49 -8.49 -4.83
C ASP A 117 9.49 -8.64 -5.99
N ARG A 118 8.19 -8.84 -5.70
CA ARG A 118 7.11 -8.76 -6.70
C ARG A 118 7.03 -7.37 -7.33
N ALA A 119 7.10 -6.32 -6.52
CA ALA A 119 7.14 -4.94 -6.98
C ALA A 119 8.40 -4.67 -7.83
N ALA A 120 9.56 -5.14 -7.39
CA ALA A 120 10.83 -5.03 -8.14
C ALA A 120 10.78 -5.73 -9.50
N ARG A 121 10.17 -6.92 -9.59
CA ARG A 121 9.92 -7.57 -10.90
C ARG A 121 9.05 -6.72 -11.80
N ARG A 122 7.97 -6.13 -11.27
CA ARG A 122 7.09 -5.26 -12.07
C ARG A 122 7.84 -4.03 -12.57
N ALA A 123 8.65 -3.39 -11.74
CA ALA A 123 9.43 -2.21 -12.14
C ALA A 123 10.32 -2.53 -13.34
N ARG A 124 11.04 -3.66 -13.29
CA ARG A 124 11.87 -4.14 -14.40
C ARG A 124 11.04 -4.41 -15.66
N THR A 125 9.87 -5.05 -15.53
CA THR A 125 8.97 -5.30 -16.67
C THR A 125 8.42 -4.00 -17.27
N ALA A 126 8.17 -2.99 -16.44
CA ALA A 126 7.66 -1.68 -16.85
C ALA A 126 8.76 -0.73 -17.38
N GLY A 127 10.04 -1.14 -17.34
CA GLY A 127 11.15 -0.28 -17.76
C GLY A 127 11.55 0.80 -16.75
N CYS A 128 11.04 0.72 -15.52
CA CYS A 128 11.42 1.64 -14.44
C CYS A 128 12.85 1.35 -13.97
N ALA A 129 13.64 2.40 -13.75
CA ALA A 129 15.02 2.27 -13.28
C ALA A 129 15.14 2.11 -11.75
N GLU A 130 14.14 2.60 -11.02
CA GLU A 130 14.14 2.63 -9.56
C GLU A 130 12.80 2.17 -8.96
N LEU A 131 12.88 1.62 -7.75
CA LEU A 131 11.73 1.51 -6.84
C LEU A 131 11.79 2.70 -5.87
N ALA A 132 10.64 3.34 -5.68
CA ALA A 132 10.49 4.43 -4.72
C ALA A 132 9.36 4.11 -3.73
N LEU A 133 9.43 4.73 -2.57
CA LEU A 133 8.38 4.73 -1.57
C LEU A 133 8.55 5.97 -0.68
N ASP A 134 7.47 6.38 -0.04
CA ASP A 134 7.52 7.29 1.08
C ASP A 134 7.40 6.48 2.39
N VAL A 135 7.94 7.02 3.48
CA VAL A 135 7.83 6.40 4.80
C VAL A 135 7.87 7.49 5.85
N ASP A 136 6.99 7.41 6.83
CA ASP A 136 6.97 8.35 7.95
C ASP A 136 8.16 8.14 8.87
N ILE A 137 8.73 9.26 9.34
CA ILE A 137 9.89 9.27 10.24
C ILE A 137 9.67 8.52 11.56
N GLY A 138 8.41 8.32 11.99
CA GLY A 138 8.06 7.56 13.19
C GLY A 138 7.89 6.06 12.97
N ASN A 139 8.01 5.57 11.74
CA ASN A 139 7.86 4.17 11.41
C ASN A 139 9.22 3.46 11.39
N ASP A 140 9.88 3.42 12.54
CA ASP A 140 11.22 2.84 12.72
C ASP A 140 11.32 1.40 12.20
N ARG A 141 10.23 0.63 12.33
CA ARG A 141 10.15 -0.75 11.84
C ARG A 141 10.23 -0.80 10.32
N ALA A 142 9.47 0.05 9.61
CA ALA A 142 9.49 0.08 8.16
C ALA A 142 10.80 0.67 7.64
N LEU A 143 11.30 1.74 8.26
CA LEU A 143 12.61 2.32 7.94
C LEU A 143 13.71 1.27 8.00
N ALA A 144 13.84 0.57 9.13
CA ALA A 144 14.85 -0.48 9.29
C ALA A 144 14.66 -1.65 8.31
N PHE A 145 13.44 -1.94 7.86
CA PHE A 145 13.18 -2.94 6.83
C PHE A 145 13.64 -2.45 5.45
N TYR A 146 13.27 -1.23 5.04
CA TYR A 146 13.64 -0.67 3.74
C TYR A 146 15.15 -0.43 3.62
N GLU A 147 15.81 0.04 4.68
CA GLU A 147 17.26 0.17 4.73
C GLU A 147 17.96 -1.18 4.52
N LYS A 148 17.46 -2.25 5.17
CA LYS A 148 17.96 -3.63 4.95
C LYS A 148 17.74 -4.12 3.52
N CYS A 149 16.70 -3.64 2.85
CA CYS A 149 16.43 -3.92 1.45
C CYS A 149 17.26 -3.05 0.48
N GLY A 150 18.08 -2.12 0.99
CA GLY A 150 18.94 -1.26 0.18
C GLY A 150 18.29 0.04 -0.30
N PHE A 151 17.15 0.45 0.30
CA PHE A 151 16.59 1.76 0.05
C PHE A 151 17.42 2.84 0.75
N GLU A 152 17.57 3.97 0.07
CA GLU A 152 18.25 5.15 0.59
C GLU A 152 17.28 6.34 0.68
N THR A 153 17.50 7.22 1.65
CA THR A 153 16.70 8.45 1.77
C THR A 153 17.16 9.46 0.72
N VAL A 154 16.29 9.74 -0.27
CA VAL A 154 16.58 10.70 -1.35
C VAL A 154 15.89 12.06 -1.17
N ARG A 155 14.82 12.13 -0.37
CA ARG A 155 14.03 13.36 -0.15
C ARG A 155 13.52 13.47 1.28
N ARG A 156 13.25 14.70 1.71
CA ARG A 156 12.55 15.01 2.98
C ARG A 156 11.36 15.92 2.69
N ARG A 157 10.19 15.54 3.19
CA ARG A 157 9.03 16.44 3.25
C ARG A 157 9.11 17.23 4.56
N MET A 158 9.07 18.55 4.47
CA MET A 158 9.07 19.46 5.63
C MET A 158 7.78 20.26 5.61
N SER A 159 7.20 20.50 6.78
CA SER A 159 6.02 21.33 6.94
C SER A 159 6.17 22.21 8.18
N VAL A 160 5.57 23.39 8.10
CA VAL A 160 5.41 24.32 9.22
C VAL A 160 3.99 24.88 9.12
N PRO A 161 3.25 25.01 10.23
CA PRO A 161 1.99 25.74 10.22
C PRO A 161 2.24 27.15 9.68
N VAL A 162 1.39 27.61 8.76
CA VAL A 162 1.56 28.93 8.13
C VAL A 162 1.55 30.04 9.18
N GLU A 163 0.79 29.84 10.25
CA GLU A 163 0.64 30.76 11.37
C GLU A 163 1.89 30.85 12.26
N ALA A 164 2.81 29.89 12.16
CA ALA A 164 4.07 29.85 12.92
C ALA A 164 5.26 30.43 12.14
N LEU A 165 5.05 30.86 10.89
CA LEU A 165 6.09 31.51 10.09
C LEU A 165 6.13 33.02 10.39
N GLU A 166 7.14 33.45 11.14
CA GLU A 166 7.51 34.86 11.28
C GLU A 166 8.71 35.13 10.34
N LEU A 167 8.46 35.80 9.20
CA LEU A 167 9.47 36.18 8.19
C LEU A 167 9.75 37.68 8.20
#